data_AF-A0A524ADB7-F1
#
_entry.id   AF-A0A524ADB7-F1
#
_cell.length_a   1.000
_cell.length_b   1.000
_cell.length_c   1.000
_cell.angle_alpha   90.00
_cell.angle_beta   90.00
_cell.angle_gamma   90.00
#
_symmetry.space_group_name_H-M   'P 1'
#
loop_
_entity.id
_entity.type
_entity.pdbx_description
1 polymer ?
#
loop_
_entity_poly.entity_id
_entity_poly.type
_entity_poly.pdbx_seq_one_letter_code
_entity_poly.pdbx_strand_id
1 'polypeptide(L)'
;MRVQDPRARSKELFKLYERLLDRGEGPEEEPTLDLRTGRSLEDIYGASQWRLIWRKFIRNRAAIAGGVVTLLFYLGALFADFIAPYTLTTRFTKHIHMPPQRVHLFNEGKFQPFVYDLEQQFDESLRRRYTLDPDKKVPIQFFAHGEPCKLFGLFETDGHLFQGREGKPVALLG
;
A
#
# COMPACT_ATOMS: atom_id res chain seq x y z
N MET A 1 19.90 -45.79 42.14
CA MET A 1 19.55 -44.41 42.60
C MET A 1 18.33 -44.52 43.49
N ARG A 2 18.46 -44.27 44.80
CA ARG A 2 17.35 -44.39 45.77
C ARG A 2 16.52 -43.10 45.70
N VAL A 3 15.29 -43.19 45.21
CA VAL A 3 14.34 -42.07 45.18
C VAL A 3 14.04 -41.69 46.63
N GLN A 4 14.54 -40.55 47.09
CA GLN A 4 14.25 -40.04 48.43
C GLN A 4 12.78 -39.64 48.51
N ASP A 5 12.15 -39.90 49.66
CA ASP A 5 10.75 -39.56 49.90
C ASP A 5 10.52 -38.05 49.69
N PRO A 6 9.68 -37.64 48.72
CA PRO A 6 9.47 -36.23 48.39
C PRO A 6 8.91 -35.41 49.56
N ARG A 7 8.17 -36.04 50.48
CA ARG A 7 7.60 -35.35 51.64
C ARG A 7 8.64 -35.01 52.70
N ALA A 8 9.63 -35.88 52.89
CA ALA A 8 10.74 -35.63 53.82
C ALA A 8 11.63 -34.48 53.31
N ARG A 9 11.98 -34.53 52.02
CA ARG A 9 12.81 -33.50 51.36
C ARG A 9 12.14 -32.12 51.39
N SER A 10 10.82 -32.05 51.26
CA SER A 10 10.06 -30.80 51.38
C SER A 10 10.20 -30.15 52.76
N LYS A 11 10.13 -30.94 53.84
CA LYS A 11 10.26 -30.43 55.21
C LYS A 11 11.67 -29.92 55.51
N GLU A 12 12.69 -30.59 55.00
CA GLU A 12 14.08 -30.15 55.13
C GLU A 12 14.36 -28.85 54.38
N LEU A 13 13.84 -28.73 53.15
CA LEU A 13 13.91 -27.49 52.36
C LEU A 13 13.23 -26.32 53.08
N PHE A 14 12.08 -26.56 53.69
CA PHE A 14 11.36 -25.52 54.43
C PHE A 14 12.16 -25.03 55.64
N LYS A 15 12.73 -25.95 56.44
CA LYS A 15 13.62 -25.61 57.56
C LYS A 15 14.94 -24.96 57.13
N LEU A 16 15.41 -25.24 55.91
CA LEU A 16 16.57 -24.57 55.34
C LEU A 16 16.20 -23.12 54.99
N TYR A 17 15.08 -22.92 54.32
CA TYR A 17 14.59 -21.59 53.94
C TYR A 17 14.33 -20.69 55.16
N GLU A 18 13.68 -21.23 56.19
CA GLU A 18 13.42 -20.51 57.45
C GLU A 18 14.73 -20.09 58.15
N ARG A 19 15.75 -20.96 58.15
CA ARG A 19 17.10 -20.62 58.65
C ARG A 19 17.81 -19.55 57.83
N LEU A 20 17.63 -19.56 56.51
CA LEU A 20 18.23 -18.53 55.64
C LEU A 20 17.59 -17.16 55.89
N LEU A 21 16.26 -17.13 56.07
CA LEU A 21 15.53 -15.91 56.46
C LEU A 21 15.99 -15.36 57.82
N ASP A 22 16.12 -16.22 58.84
CA ASP A 22 16.59 -15.81 60.17
C ASP A 22 18.02 -15.24 60.17
N ARG A 23 18.85 -15.69 59.21
CA ARG A 23 20.24 -15.21 59.05
C ARG A 23 20.34 -13.85 58.37
N GLY A 24 19.21 -13.30 57.89
CA GLY A 24 19.21 -12.13 57.02
C GLY A 24 19.73 -12.40 55.61
N GLU A 25 19.97 -13.67 55.27
CA GLU A 25 20.32 -14.17 53.93
C GLU A 25 19.04 -14.60 53.21
N GLY A 26 18.02 -13.74 53.22
CA GLY A 26 16.81 -13.94 52.43
C GLY A 26 17.12 -13.94 50.93
N PRO A 27 16.17 -14.34 50.05
CA PRO A 27 16.36 -14.15 48.62
C PRO A 27 16.67 -12.66 48.37
N GLU A 28 17.82 -12.37 47.77
CA GLU A 28 18.19 -11.03 47.36
C GLU A 28 17.01 -10.45 46.57
N GLU A 29 16.54 -9.24 46.93
CA GLU A 29 15.49 -8.57 46.16
C GLU A 29 15.96 -8.48 44.70
N GLU A 30 15.28 -9.17 43.79
CA GLU A 30 15.64 -9.08 42.38
C GLU A 30 15.59 -7.59 41.98
N PRO A 31 16.63 -7.06 41.33
CA PRO A 31 16.69 -5.65 41.01
C PRO A 31 15.50 -5.28 40.11
N THR A 32 14.59 -4.47 40.64
CA THR A 32 13.37 -4.03 39.93
C THR A 32 13.67 -3.16 38.70
N LEU A 33 14.91 -2.66 38.60
CA LEU A 33 15.41 -1.80 37.56
C LEU A 33 16.59 -2.48 36.83
N ASP A 34 16.54 -2.54 35.51
CA ASP A 34 17.69 -2.94 34.70
C ASP A 34 18.77 -1.85 34.76
N LEU A 35 19.88 -2.15 35.44
CA LEU A 35 21.01 -1.25 35.64
C LEU A 35 21.67 -0.80 34.32
N ARG A 36 21.50 -1.55 33.22
CA ARG A 36 22.05 -1.18 31.90
C ARG A 36 21.20 -0.17 31.16
N THR A 37 19.89 -0.27 31.31
CA THR A 37 18.92 0.50 30.50
C THR A 37 18.22 1.59 31.34
N GLY A 38 18.31 1.50 32.67
CA GLY A 38 17.61 2.39 33.60
C GLY A 38 16.09 2.28 33.57
N ARG A 39 15.56 1.16 33.05
CA ARG A 39 14.12 0.91 32.90
C ARG A 39 13.67 -0.19 33.86
N SER A 40 12.42 -0.16 34.30
CA SER A 40 11.87 -1.22 35.14
C SER A 40 11.83 -2.54 34.36
N LEU A 41 12.12 -3.65 35.04
CA LEU A 41 12.01 -4.97 34.43
C LEU A 41 10.56 -5.24 34.01
N GLU A 42 9.59 -4.77 34.78
CA GLU A 42 8.16 -4.82 34.45
C GLU A 42 7.84 -4.15 33.10
N ASP A 43 8.46 -3.00 32.78
CA ASP A 43 8.26 -2.34 31.49
C ASP A 43 8.92 -3.11 30.33
N ILE A 44 10.03 -3.80 30.58
CA ILE A 44 10.77 -4.56 29.56
C ILE A 44 10.05 -5.89 29.26
N TYR A 45 9.63 -6.61 30.30
CA TYR A 45 8.90 -7.88 30.19
C TYR A 45 7.42 -7.70 29.88
N GLY A 46 6.82 -6.60 30.34
CA GLY A 46 5.43 -6.22 30.07
C GLY A 46 5.23 -5.47 28.74
N ALA A 47 6.29 -4.93 28.13
CA ALA A 47 6.18 -4.37 26.79
C ALA A 47 5.85 -5.48 25.79
N SER A 48 4.66 -5.38 25.19
CA SER A 48 4.26 -6.20 24.05
C SER A 48 5.40 -6.29 23.03
N GLN A 49 5.83 -7.52 22.71
CA GLN A 49 6.91 -7.80 21.75
C GLN A 49 6.71 -7.06 20.42
N TRP A 50 5.45 -6.84 20.03
CA TRP A 50 5.06 -6.02 18.88
C TRP A 50 5.58 -4.58 18.95
N ARG A 51 5.52 -3.95 20.12
CA ARG A 51 5.98 -2.57 20.35
C ARG A 51 7.50 -2.45 20.20
N LEU A 52 8.25 -3.48 20.60
CA LEU A 52 9.70 -3.53 20.42
C LEU A 52 10.06 -3.70 18.93
N ILE A 53 9.35 -4.58 18.22
CA ILE A 53 9.51 -4.80 16.78
C ILE A 53 9.21 -3.51 16.00
N TRP A 54 8.08 -2.86 16.29
CA TRP A 54 7.66 -1.62 15.63
C TRP A 54 8.66 -0.47 15.83
N ARG A 55 9.18 -0.30 17.04
CA ARG A 55 10.23 0.69 17.33
C ARG A 55 11.51 0.42 16.55
N LYS A 56 11.93 -0.85 16.44
CA LYS A 56 13.11 -1.24 15.67
C LYS A 56 12.90 -1.04 14.16
N PHE A 57 11.69 -1.29 13.67
CA PHE A 57 11.29 -1.06 12.28
C PHE A 57 11.35 0.43 11.91
N ILE A 58 10.74 1.32 12.69
CA ILE A 58 10.75 2.77 12.43
C ILE A 58 12.16 3.37 12.56
N ARG A 59 13.04 2.80 13.39
CA ARG A 59 14.42 3.30 13.49
C ARG A 59 15.24 3.06 12.21
N ASN A 60 14.84 2.11 11.36
CA ASN A 60 15.56 1.78 10.13
C ASN A 60 15.00 2.55 8.93
N ARG A 61 15.78 3.51 8.42
CA ARG A 61 15.41 4.31 7.24
C ARG A 61 15.17 3.46 5.99
N ALA A 62 15.91 2.37 5.81
CA ALA A 62 15.71 1.45 4.69
C ALA A 62 14.40 0.65 4.83
N ALA A 63 14.05 0.24 6.05
CA ALA A 63 12.79 -0.45 6.32
C ALA A 63 11.59 0.48 6.08
N ILE A 64 11.69 1.76 6.46
CA ILE A 64 10.68 2.76 6.15
C ILE A 64 10.57 2.99 4.64
N ALA A 65 11.70 3.20 3.95
CA ALA A 65 11.68 3.43 2.50
C ALA A 65 11.02 2.26 1.75
N GLY A 66 11.38 1.02 2.10
CA GLY A 66 10.73 -0.17 1.56
C GLY A 66 9.24 -0.21 1.89
N GLY A 67 8.86 0.06 3.13
CA GLY A 67 7.46 0.13 3.54
C GLY A 67 6.64 1.19 2.79
N VAL A 68 7.23 2.37 2.52
CA VAL A 68 6.59 3.42 1.72
C VAL A 68 6.40 2.97 0.27
N VAL A 69 7.43 2.38 -0.36
CA VAL A 69 7.32 1.87 -1.73
C VAL A 69 6.26 0.78 -1.83
N THR A 70 6.27 -0.17 -0.90
CA THR A 70 5.22 -1.21 -0.83
C THR A 70 3.84 -0.60 -0.65
N LEU A 71 3.68 0.36 0.26
CA LEU A 71 2.42 1.06 0.47
C LEU A 71 1.93 1.76 -0.81
N LEU A 72 2.82 2.44 -1.55
CA LEU A 72 2.49 3.08 -2.82
C LEU A 72 2.01 2.07 -3.87
N PHE A 73 2.63 0.89 -3.97
CA PHE A 73 2.15 -0.17 -4.86
C PHE A 73 0.79 -0.69 -4.45
N TYR A 74 0.55 -0.92 -3.16
CA TYR A 74 -0.76 -1.35 -2.68
C TYR A 74 -1.84 -0.30 -2.93
N LEU A 75 -1.55 0.99 -2.69
CA LEU A 75 -2.45 2.08 -3.03
C LEU A 75 -2.70 2.16 -4.54
N GLY A 76 -1.67 2.03 -5.36
CA GLY A 76 -1.80 1.98 -6.82
C GLY A 76 -2.69 0.83 -7.29
N ALA A 77 -2.55 -0.36 -6.69
CA ALA A 77 -3.42 -1.49 -6.95
C ALA A 77 -4.86 -1.25 -6.44
N LEU A 78 -5.00 -0.60 -5.30
CA LEU A 78 -6.30 -0.28 -4.70
C LEU A 78 -7.13 0.66 -5.56
N PHE A 79 -6.45 1.67 -6.12
CA PHE A 79 -7.05 2.66 -7.00
C PHE A 79 -6.81 2.33 -8.47
N ALA A 80 -6.40 1.10 -8.83
CA ALA A 80 -6.11 0.74 -10.21
C ALA A 80 -7.35 0.89 -11.09
N ASP A 81 -8.50 0.44 -10.61
CA ASP A 81 -9.80 0.56 -11.27
C ASP A 81 -10.25 2.02 -11.44
N PHE A 82 -9.86 2.89 -10.51
CA PHE A 82 -10.11 4.32 -10.60
C PHE A 82 -9.13 5.03 -11.56
N ILE A 83 -7.86 4.61 -11.60
CA ILE A 83 -6.82 5.17 -12.46
C ILE A 83 -7.01 4.70 -13.91
N ALA A 84 -7.54 3.50 -14.12
CA ALA A 84 -7.81 2.95 -15.45
C ALA A 84 -9.02 3.66 -16.10
N PRO A 85 -8.82 4.35 -17.23
CA PRO A 85 -9.90 5.06 -17.92
C PRO A 85 -10.88 4.12 -18.64
N TYR A 86 -10.50 2.85 -18.84
CA TYR A 86 -11.27 1.86 -19.61
C TYR A 86 -11.21 0.50 -18.92
N THR A 87 -12.35 -0.18 -18.88
CA THR A 87 -12.46 -1.55 -18.37
C THR A 87 -11.90 -2.54 -19.39
N LEU A 88 -11.49 -3.73 -18.95
CA LEU A 88 -11.02 -4.83 -19.83
C LEU A 88 -12.04 -5.23 -20.92
N THR A 89 -13.31 -4.88 -20.74
CA THR A 89 -14.43 -5.12 -21.67
C THR A 89 -14.50 -4.09 -22.79
N THR A 90 -13.98 -2.89 -22.59
CA THR A 90 -14.09 -1.79 -23.56
C THR A 90 -13.09 -2.00 -24.70
N ARG A 91 -13.56 -2.50 -25.85
CA ARG A 91 -12.74 -2.72 -27.04
C ARG A 91 -12.97 -1.64 -28.08
N PHE A 92 -11.97 -0.78 -28.29
CA PHE A 92 -11.98 0.18 -29.39
C PHE A 92 -11.45 -0.46 -30.68
N THR A 93 -12.27 -1.26 -31.36
CA THR A 93 -11.88 -1.98 -32.61
C THR A 93 -11.42 -1.05 -33.74
N LYS A 94 -11.94 0.18 -33.78
CA LYS A 94 -11.50 1.22 -34.72
C LYS A 94 -10.20 1.94 -34.32
N HIS A 95 -9.70 1.74 -33.10
CA HIS A 95 -8.55 2.45 -32.54
C HIS A 95 -7.44 1.51 -32.02
N ILE A 96 -7.41 0.25 -32.46
CA ILE A 96 -6.46 -0.80 -31.98
C ILE A 96 -4.98 -0.41 -32.18
N HIS A 97 -4.68 0.45 -33.16
CA HIS A 97 -3.31 0.88 -33.48
C HIS A 97 -3.15 2.41 -33.39
N MET A 98 -3.92 3.04 -32.51
CA MET A 98 -3.88 4.48 -32.37
C MET A 98 -2.55 4.90 -31.73
N PRO A 99 -1.78 5.82 -32.33
CA PRO A 99 -0.52 6.28 -31.76
C PRO A 99 -0.76 7.05 -30.45
N PRO A 100 0.25 7.15 -29.55
CA PRO A 100 0.16 7.95 -28.34
C PRO A 100 -0.15 9.42 -28.69
N GLN A 101 -1.24 9.93 -28.15
CA GLN A 101 -1.72 11.29 -28.30
C GLN A 101 -1.02 12.22 -27.30
N ARG A 102 -0.60 13.39 -27.79
CA ARG A 102 -0.07 14.44 -26.93
C ARG A 102 -1.21 15.16 -26.23
N VAL A 103 -1.07 15.37 -24.92
CA VAL A 103 -2.01 16.16 -24.11
C VAL A 103 -1.64 17.64 -24.18
N HIS A 104 -2.61 18.46 -24.56
CA HIS A 104 -2.52 19.91 -24.54
C HIS A 104 -3.23 20.43 -23.30
N LEU A 105 -2.53 21.14 -22.41
CA LEU A 105 -3.08 21.57 -21.12
C LEU A 105 -3.94 22.85 -21.18
N PHE A 106 -3.65 23.72 -22.16
CA PHE A 106 -4.30 25.01 -22.32
C PHE A 106 -5.04 25.08 -23.64
N ASN A 107 -6.34 25.33 -23.56
CA ASN A 107 -7.17 25.63 -24.72
C ASN A 107 -7.57 27.11 -24.67
N GLU A 108 -7.09 27.92 -25.62
CA GLU A 108 -7.50 29.33 -25.77
C GLU A 108 -7.41 30.15 -24.46
N GLY A 109 -6.34 29.93 -23.69
CA GLY A 109 -6.07 30.65 -22.43
C GLY A 109 -6.78 30.10 -21.19
N LYS A 110 -7.61 29.05 -21.32
CA LYS A 110 -8.21 28.33 -20.19
C LYS A 110 -7.46 27.03 -19.91
N PHE A 111 -7.27 26.71 -18.63
CA PHE A 111 -6.72 25.42 -18.21
C PHE A 111 -7.78 24.33 -18.43
N GLN A 112 -7.71 23.69 -19.61
CA GLN A 112 -8.64 22.66 -20.03
C GLN A 112 -7.85 21.63 -20.83
N PRO A 113 -7.35 20.57 -20.19
CA PRO A 113 -6.61 19.53 -20.87
C PRO A 113 -7.42 18.87 -21.99
N PHE A 114 -6.82 18.71 -23.16
CA PHE A 114 -7.46 18.13 -24.34
C PHE A 114 -6.46 17.37 -25.22
N VAL A 115 -6.98 16.48 -26.06
CA VAL A 115 -6.25 15.81 -27.14
C VAL A 115 -6.92 16.11 -28.48
N TYR A 116 -6.16 16.09 -29.57
CA TYR A 116 -6.74 16.19 -30.92
C TYR A 116 -7.31 14.84 -31.34
N ASP A 117 -8.45 14.88 -32.03
CA ASP A 117 -9.04 13.68 -32.61
C ASP A 117 -8.13 13.14 -33.73
N LEU A 118 -8.18 11.83 -33.93
CA LEU A 118 -7.41 11.15 -34.96
C LEU A 118 -8.37 10.60 -36.00
N GLU A 119 -8.27 11.11 -37.22
CA GLU A 119 -9.02 10.54 -38.34
C GLU A 119 -8.25 9.36 -38.93
N GLN A 120 -8.92 8.20 -38.98
CA GLN A 120 -8.40 7.01 -39.64
C GLN A 120 -8.66 7.10 -41.14
N GLN A 121 -7.61 7.22 -41.92
CA GLN A 121 -7.65 7.18 -43.39
C GLN A 121 -6.97 5.90 -43.89
N PHE A 122 -7.42 5.39 -45.04
CA PHE A 122 -6.77 4.28 -45.74
C PHE A 122 -6.01 4.84 -46.92
N ASP A 123 -4.73 4.50 -47.02
CA ASP A 123 -3.91 4.83 -48.18
C ASP A 123 -4.26 3.90 -49.37
N GLU A 124 -3.77 4.21 -50.57
CA GLU A 124 -3.98 3.38 -51.78
C GLU A 124 -3.49 1.94 -51.59
N SER A 125 -2.54 1.72 -50.67
CA SER A 125 -2.02 0.42 -50.26
C SER A 125 -2.83 -0.27 -49.14
N LEU A 126 -4.05 0.19 -48.83
CA LEU A 126 -4.92 -0.27 -47.73
C LEU A 126 -4.26 -0.18 -46.34
N ARG A 127 -3.20 0.61 -46.19
CA ARG A 127 -2.54 0.85 -44.90
C ARG A 127 -3.35 1.88 -44.13
N ARG A 128 -3.63 1.62 -42.85
CA ARG A 128 -4.23 2.62 -41.95
C ARG A 128 -3.23 3.72 -41.66
N ARG A 129 -3.60 4.96 -41.96
CA ARG A 129 -2.89 6.17 -41.59
C ARG A 129 -3.77 6.97 -40.64
N TYR A 130 -3.22 7.37 -39.50
CA TYR A 130 -3.90 8.27 -38.58
C TYR A 130 -3.40 9.69 -38.85
N THR A 131 -4.31 10.57 -39.21
CA THR A 131 -4.03 12.00 -39.41
C THR A 131 -4.65 12.77 -38.26
N LEU A 132 -3.90 13.69 -37.66
CA LEU A 132 -4.42 14.59 -36.64
C LEU A 132 -5.44 15.54 -37.27
N ASP A 133 -6.64 15.59 -36.71
CA ASP A 133 -7.65 16.59 -37.06
C ASP A 133 -7.58 17.74 -36.03
N PRO A 134 -6.92 18.88 -36.38
CA PRO A 134 -6.76 20.00 -35.47
C PRO A 134 -8.08 20.74 -35.17
N ASP A 135 -9.12 20.55 -35.98
CA ASP A 135 -10.42 21.20 -35.81
C ASP A 135 -11.27 20.50 -34.75
N LYS A 136 -11.02 19.21 -34.50
CA LYS A 136 -11.72 18.41 -33.49
C LYS A 136 -10.87 18.24 -32.23
N LYS A 137 -11.12 19.11 -31.25
CA LYS A 137 -10.54 19.02 -29.89
C LYS A 137 -11.41 18.12 -29.01
N VAL A 138 -10.84 17.05 -28.46
CA VAL A 138 -11.47 16.16 -27.49
C VAL A 138 -10.99 16.55 -26.08
N PRO A 139 -11.83 17.24 -25.27
CA PRO A 139 -11.44 17.61 -23.92
C PRO A 139 -11.37 16.38 -23.01
N ILE A 140 -10.35 16.34 -22.15
CA ILE A 140 -10.19 15.34 -21.10
C ILE A 140 -11.03 15.78 -19.91
N GLN A 141 -11.96 14.92 -19.51
CA GLN A 141 -12.75 15.09 -18.30
C GLN A 141 -12.08 14.32 -17.18
N PHE A 142 -11.71 15.01 -16.10
CA PHE A 142 -11.24 14.36 -14.88
C PHE A 142 -12.43 13.95 -14.03
N PHE A 143 -12.31 12.83 -13.28
CA PHE A 143 -13.40 12.30 -12.44
C PHE A 143 -14.70 12.07 -13.24
N ALA A 144 -14.56 11.64 -14.50
CA ALA A 144 -15.69 11.36 -15.37
C ALA A 144 -16.42 10.10 -14.86
N HIS A 145 -17.75 10.10 -14.96
CA HIS A 145 -18.57 8.95 -14.64
C HIS A 145 -18.76 8.15 -15.94
N GLY A 146 -18.22 6.93 -16.00
CA GLY A 146 -18.12 6.09 -17.18
C GLY A 146 -18.70 4.70 -16.98
N GLU A 147 -18.06 3.67 -17.55
CA GLU A 147 -18.55 2.29 -17.39
C GLU A 147 -18.40 1.83 -15.93
N PRO A 148 -19.40 1.14 -15.37
CA PRO A 148 -19.34 0.66 -14.00
C PRO A 148 -18.14 -0.27 -13.83
N CYS A 149 -17.23 0.13 -12.95
CA CYS A 149 -16.08 -0.64 -12.52
C CYS A 149 -16.32 -1.19 -11.12
N LYS A 150 -15.78 -2.38 -10.83
CA LYS A 150 -15.90 -2.99 -9.51
C LYS A 150 -14.76 -2.56 -8.61
N LEU A 151 -14.92 -1.42 -7.94
CA LEU A 151 -14.00 -0.98 -6.91
C LEU A 151 -13.88 -2.09 -5.83
N PHE A 152 -12.66 -2.59 -5.63
CA PHE A 152 -12.35 -3.68 -4.69
C PHE A 152 -13.07 -5.02 -4.98
N GLY A 153 -13.66 -5.19 -6.16
CA GLY A 153 -14.51 -6.35 -6.45
C GLY A 153 -15.85 -6.37 -5.70
N LEU A 154 -16.13 -5.37 -4.84
CA LEU A 154 -17.32 -5.32 -3.96
C LEU A 154 -18.26 -4.16 -4.27
N PHE A 155 -17.74 -2.99 -4.65
CA PHE A 155 -18.53 -1.79 -4.89
C PHE A 155 -18.54 -1.44 -6.37
N GLU A 156 -19.71 -1.37 -6.99
CA GLU A 156 -19.84 -0.83 -8.34
C GLU A 156 -19.69 0.69 -8.25
N THR A 157 -18.63 1.21 -8.85
CA THR A 157 -18.40 2.65 -9.00
C THR A 157 -18.24 2.96 -10.47
N ASP A 158 -18.74 4.11 -10.89
CA ASP A 158 -18.66 4.64 -12.24
C ASP A 158 -17.56 5.71 -12.37
N GLY A 159 -16.84 6.03 -11.30
CA GLY A 159 -15.82 7.09 -11.31
C GLY A 159 -14.49 6.65 -11.93
N HIS A 160 -14.07 7.32 -13.01
CA HIS A 160 -12.74 7.19 -13.61
C HIS A 160 -11.92 8.47 -13.43
N LEU A 161 -10.60 8.33 -13.24
CA LEU A 161 -9.68 9.45 -13.06
C LEU A 161 -9.71 10.42 -14.24
N PHE A 162 -9.76 9.89 -15.47
CA PHE A 162 -9.91 10.68 -16.68
C PHE A 162 -10.63 9.91 -17.78
N GLN A 163 -11.38 10.62 -18.62
CA GLN A 163 -12.02 10.06 -19.82
C GLN A 163 -12.05 11.12 -20.94
N GLY A 164 -11.95 10.69 -22.20
CA GLY A 164 -12.27 11.55 -23.34
C GLY A 164 -13.77 11.84 -23.36
N ARG A 165 -14.15 13.10 -23.61
CA ARG A 165 -15.57 13.47 -23.80
C ARG A 165 -16.23 12.58 -24.86
N GLU A 166 -17.48 12.17 -24.60
CA GLU A 166 -18.25 11.22 -25.42
C GLU A 166 -17.70 9.78 -25.45
N GLY A 167 -16.87 9.41 -24.46
CA GLY A 167 -16.32 8.04 -24.37
C GLY A 167 -15.27 7.74 -25.43
N LYS A 168 -14.70 8.78 -26.07
CA LYS A 168 -13.60 8.61 -27.03
C LYS A 168 -12.35 8.07 -26.33
N PRO A 169 -11.63 7.12 -26.96
CA PRO A 169 -10.38 6.62 -26.43
C PRO A 169 -9.32 7.72 -26.41
N VAL A 170 -8.64 7.87 -25.27
CA VAL A 170 -7.49 8.77 -25.11
C VAL A 170 -6.27 7.88 -24.87
N ALA A 171 -5.42 7.75 -25.89
CA ALA A 171 -4.24 6.90 -25.83
C ALA A 171 -3.04 7.74 -25.39
N LEU A 172 -2.64 7.67 -24.12
CA LEU A 172 -1.48 8.45 -23.62
C LEU A 172 -0.14 7.69 -23.73
N LEU A 173 -0.18 6.36 -23.67
CA LEU A 173 1.01 5.52 -23.49
C LEU A 173 1.35 4.62 -24.70
N GLY A 174 0.49 4.60 -25.72
CA GLY A 174 0.67 3.77 -26.93
C GLY A 174 0.24 2.32 -26.75
#